data_AF-A0A292QZW3-F1
#
_entry.id   AF-A0A292QZW3-F1
#
_cell.length_a   1.000
_cell.length_b   1.000
_cell.length_c   1.000
_cell.angle_alpha   90.00
_cell.angle_beta   90.00
_cell.angle_gamma   90.00
#
_symmetry.space_group_name_H-M   'P 1'
#
loop_
_entity.id
_entity.type
_entity.pdbx_description
1 polymer ?
#
loop_
_entity_poly.entity_id
_entity_poly.type
_entity_poly.pdbx_seq_one_letter_code
_entity_poly.pdbx_strand_id
1 'polypeptide(L)'
;MIINNLPRMQVLITTNDQYVEGELLLPENMRFSNSIPDNMLFYILNGGFQFLTLKNCEVKDRKNLAFRPDKSPQLHVNISCIITMQIVEILPDDFEYDDDYYEDDVVENNAPIQQPARPRVRNKR
;
A
#
# COMPACT_ATOMS: atom_id res chain seq x y z
N MET A 1 -5.85 -12.81 13.45
CA MET A 1 -5.57 -13.91 12.50
C MET A 1 -6.63 -13.94 11.40
N ILE A 2 -6.47 -13.05 10.43
CA ILE A 2 -7.13 -13.16 9.13
C ILE A 2 -6.06 -13.75 8.21
N ILE A 3 -6.18 -15.04 7.88
CA ILE A 3 -5.28 -15.67 6.91
C ILE A 3 -5.67 -15.10 5.54
N ASN A 4 -4.94 -14.09 5.07
CA ASN A 4 -5.10 -13.53 3.74
C ASN A 4 -4.55 -14.51 2.70
N ASN A 5 -5.36 -15.51 2.36
CA ASN A 5 -5.10 -16.51 1.33
C ASN A 5 -5.24 -15.91 -0.10
N LEU A 6 -4.86 -14.65 -0.28
CA LEU A 6 -4.97 -13.94 -1.55
C LEU A 6 -3.70 -14.19 -2.36
N PRO A 7 -3.81 -14.55 -3.65
CA PRO A 7 -2.62 -14.73 -4.48
C PRO A 7 -1.80 -13.44 -4.48
N ARG A 8 -0.54 -13.56 -4.09
CA ARG A 8 0.43 -12.47 -4.03
C ARG A 8 1.36 -12.57 -5.22
N MET A 9 1.73 -11.43 -5.77
CA MET A 9 2.66 -11.40 -6.90
C MET A 9 3.72 -10.34 -6.66
N GLN A 10 4.98 -10.71 -6.83
CA GLN A 10 6.03 -9.72 -6.97
C GLN A 10 5.90 -9.13 -8.37
N VAL A 11 5.77 -7.81 -8.44
CA VAL A 11 5.63 -7.08 -9.71
C VAL A 11 6.75 -6.07 -9.88
N LEU A 12 7.15 -5.86 -11.13
CA LEU A 12 8.01 -4.78 -11.55
C LEU A 12 7.19 -3.80 -12.39
N ILE A 13 7.14 -2.55 -11.93
CA ILE A 13 6.50 -1.44 -12.62
C ILE A 13 7.58 -0.50 -13.13
N THR A 14 7.44 -0.09 -14.39
CA THR A 14 8.27 0.98 -14.97
C THR A 14 7.41 2.23 -15.16
N THR A 15 7.95 3.36 -14.70
CA THR A 15 7.42 4.70 -14.98
C THR A 15 8.44 5.46 -15.84
N ASN A 16 8.16 6.73 -16.12
CA ASN A 16 9.13 7.57 -16.85
C ASN A 16 10.46 7.68 -16.12
N ASP A 17 10.42 7.82 -14.80
CA ASP A 17 11.58 8.17 -13.99
C ASP A 17 12.05 7.04 -13.09
N GLN A 18 11.20 6.05 -12.80
CA GLN A 18 11.44 5.06 -11.74
C GLN A 18 11.13 3.63 -12.16
N TYR A 19 11.84 2.70 -11.54
CA TYR A 19 11.49 1.29 -11.43
C TYR A 19 10.96 1.05 -10.02
N VAL A 20 9.78 0.43 -9.92
CA VAL A 20 9.16 0.07 -8.66
C VAL A 20 8.99 -1.44 -8.64
N GLU A 21 9.70 -2.11 -7.75
CA GLU A 21 9.46 -3.51 -7.41
C GLU A 21 8.60 -3.54 -6.14
N GLY A 22 7.60 -4.41 -6.08
CA GLY A 22 6.78 -4.55 -4.89
C GLY A 22 5.79 -5.70 -4.99
N GLU A 23 5.16 -6.01 -3.87
CA GLU A 23 4.18 -7.07 -3.76
C GLU A 23 2.79 -6.51 -4.05
N LEU A 24 2.12 -7.09 -5.05
CA LEU A 24 0.74 -6.82 -5.34
C LEU A 24 -0.16 -7.83 -4.64
N LEU A 25 -1.06 -7.32 -3.81
CA LEU A 25 -2.16 -8.08 -3.21
C LEU A 25 -3.36 -8.05 -4.13
N LEU A 26 -3.77 -9.21 -4.62
CA LEU A 26 -4.96 -9.32 -5.46
C LEU A 26 -6.22 -9.36 -4.58
N PRO A 27 -7.31 -8.68 -4.96
CA PRO A 27 -8.56 -8.77 -4.23
C PRO A 27 -9.19 -10.18 -4.32
N GLU A 28 -10.01 -10.57 -3.34
CA GLU A 28 -10.55 -11.95 -3.17
C GLU A 28 -11.29 -12.48 -4.39
N ASN A 29 -11.93 -11.59 -5.14
CA ASN A 29 -12.66 -11.91 -6.35
C ASN A 29 -11.77 -12.18 -7.58
N MET A 30 -10.45 -11.93 -7.49
CA MET A 30 -9.48 -12.24 -8.55
C MET A 30 -8.74 -13.56 -8.34
N ARG A 31 -9.25 -14.45 -7.47
CA ARG A 31 -8.86 -15.86 -7.44
C ARG A 31 -9.32 -16.57 -8.71
N PHE A 32 -8.56 -16.43 -9.76
CA PHE A 32 -8.81 -17.18 -10.99
C PHE A 32 -8.26 -18.59 -10.84
N SER A 33 -9.13 -19.58 -10.87
CA SER A 33 -8.77 -21.01 -10.82
C SER A 33 -7.94 -21.50 -12.03
N ASN A 34 -7.69 -20.63 -13.01
CA ASN A 34 -6.99 -20.92 -14.27
C ASN A 34 -6.41 -19.64 -14.94
N SER A 35 -5.94 -18.65 -14.18
CA SER A 35 -5.40 -17.43 -14.80
C SER A 35 -3.97 -17.62 -15.28
N ILE A 36 -3.80 -17.45 -16.59
CA ILE A 36 -2.51 -17.05 -17.16
C ILE A 36 -2.15 -15.66 -16.59
N PRO A 37 -0.94 -15.47 -16.03
CA PRO A 37 -0.53 -14.23 -15.35
C PRO A 37 -0.80 -12.94 -16.13
N ASP A 38 -0.60 -12.97 -17.45
CA ASP A 38 -0.81 -11.81 -18.34
C ASP A 38 -2.27 -11.32 -18.34
N ASN A 39 -3.24 -12.24 -18.26
CA ASN A 39 -4.66 -11.87 -18.21
C ASN A 39 -4.99 -11.13 -16.92
N MET A 40 -4.29 -11.44 -15.82
CA MET A 40 -4.53 -10.80 -14.52
C MET A 40 -4.09 -9.34 -14.55
N LEU A 41 -2.90 -9.06 -15.10
CA LEU A 41 -2.42 -7.68 -15.27
C LEU A 41 -3.39 -6.86 -16.12
N PHE A 42 -3.94 -7.45 -17.18
CA PHE A 42 -4.95 -6.79 -18.00
C PHE A 42 -6.17 -6.39 -17.17
N TYR A 43 -6.73 -7.28 -16.35
CA TYR A 43 -7.89 -6.95 -15.51
C TYR A 43 -7.57 -5.90 -14.45
N ILE A 44 -6.38 -5.92 -13.87
CA ILE A 44 -5.96 -4.98 -12.83
C ILE A 44 -5.83 -3.57 -13.41
N LEU A 45 -5.14 -3.45 -14.54
CA LEU A 45 -4.89 -2.15 -15.19
C LEU A 45 -6.15 -1.58 -15.85
N ASN A 46 -7.09 -2.43 -16.29
CA ASN A 46 -8.34 -2.00 -16.95
C ASN A 46 -9.57 -2.07 -16.03
N GLY A 47 -9.41 -2.43 -14.76
CA GLY A 47 -10.51 -2.63 -13.80
C GLY A 47 -11.19 -1.35 -13.32
N GLY A 48 -10.84 -0.19 -13.87
CA GLY A 48 -11.38 1.12 -13.48
C GLY A 48 -10.74 1.72 -12.23
N PHE A 49 -9.68 1.11 -11.70
CA PHE A 49 -8.91 1.66 -10.59
C PHE A 49 -8.04 2.82 -11.06
N GLN A 50 -7.87 3.85 -10.22
CA GLN A 50 -6.93 4.94 -10.47
C GLN A 50 -5.54 4.64 -9.91
N PHE A 51 -5.46 3.85 -8.84
CA PHE A 51 -4.23 3.50 -8.15
C PHE A 51 -4.11 2.00 -7.95
N LEU A 52 -2.87 1.53 -7.99
CA LEU A 52 -2.46 0.20 -7.58
C LEU A 52 -1.73 0.31 -6.24
N THR A 53 -2.13 -0.48 -5.26
CA THR A 53 -1.43 -0.55 -3.98
C THR A 53 -0.41 -1.67 -4.01
N LEU A 54 0.85 -1.33 -3.76
CA LEU A 54 1.95 -2.26 -3.59
C LEU A 54 2.43 -2.25 -2.13
N LYS A 55 2.90 -3.40 -1.66
CA LYS A 55 3.57 -3.60 -0.37
C LYS A 55 5.05 -3.92 -0.57
N ASN A 56 5.85 -3.76 0.49
CA ASN A 56 7.26 -4.14 0.52
C ASN A 56 8.04 -3.67 -0.72
N CYS A 57 7.93 -2.37 -1.00
CA CYS A 57 8.38 -1.82 -2.26
C CYS A 57 9.84 -1.37 -2.22
N GLU A 58 10.52 -1.54 -3.35
CA GLU A 58 11.82 -0.96 -3.64
C GLU A 58 11.71 -0.05 -4.86
N VAL A 59 12.10 1.22 -4.70
CA VAL A 59 12.05 2.23 -5.76
C VAL A 59 13.48 2.57 -6.19
N LYS A 60 13.74 2.48 -7.49
CA LYS A 60 15.02 2.81 -8.11
C LYS A 60 14.82 3.88 -9.16
N ASP A 61 15.60 4.95 -9.10
CA ASP A 61 15.62 5.94 -10.18
C ASP A 61 16.23 5.34 -11.45
N ARG A 62 15.55 5.54 -12.57
CA ARG A 62 15.97 5.03 -13.88
C ARG A 62 17.32 5.60 -14.34
N LYS A 63 17.66 6.82 -13.91
CA LYS A 63 18.92 7.50 -14.22
C LYS A 63 20.07 7.02 -13.33
N ASN A 64 19.78 6.50 -12.13
CA ASN A 64 20.75 6.19 -11.10
C ASN A 64 20.54 4.77 -10.54
N LEU A 65 20.50 3.76 -11.42
CA LEU A 65 20.31 2.35 -11.07
C LEU A 65 21.35 1.81 -10.06
N ALA A 66 22.54 2.42 -9.99
CA ALA A 66 23.60 2.03 -9.08
C ALA A 66 23.40 2.56 -7.64
N PHE A 67 22.40 3.43 -7.43
CA PHE A 67 22.09 3.97 -6.11
C PHE A 67 21.26 2.96 -5.29
N ARG A 68 21.36 3.06 -3.96
CA ARG A 68 20.60 2.20 -3.04
C ARG A 68 19.10 2.44 -3.28
N PRO A 69 18.29 1.39 -3.53
CA PRO A 69 16.84 1.56 -3.70
C PRO A 69 16.22 2.14 -2.43
N ASP A 70 15.27 3.05 -2.62
CA ASP A 70 14.43 3.56 -1.54
C ASP A 70 13.41 2.47 -1.18
N LYS A 71 13.41 2.05 0.09
CA LYS A 71 12.47 1.04 0.58
C LYS A 71 11.24 1.73 1.16
N SER A 72 10.06 1.30 0.74
CA SER A 72 8.79 1.77 1.27
C SER A 72 7.91 0.57 1.68
N PRO A 73 7.30 0.59 2.87
CA PRO A 73 6.41 -0.49 3.29
C PRO A 73 5.14 -0.57 2.41
N GLN A 74 4.70 0.56 1.85
CA GLN A 74 3.53 0.64 0.99
C GLN A 74 3.64 1.80 0.00
N LEU A 75 3.19 1.57 -1.24
CA LEU A 75 3.09 2.61 -2.27
C LEU A 75 1.76 2.53 -2.99
N HIS A 76 1.17 3.70 -3.26
CA HIS A 76 0.03 3.83 -4.17
C HIS A 76 0.54 4.36 -5.51
N VAL A 77 0.60 3.48 -6.50
CA VAL A 77 1.08 3.81 -7.84
C VAL A 77 -0.12 4.23 -8.69
N ASN A 78 -0.09 5.46 -9.20
CA ASN A 78 -1.12 5.90 -10.16
C ASN A 78 -0.97 5.12 -11.47
N ILE A 79 -2.05 4.45 -11.89
CA ILE A 79 -2.06 3.60 -13.08
C ILE A 79 -1.73 4.41 -14.34
N SER A 80 -2.09 5.69 -14.40
CA SER A 80 -1.77 6.54 -15.55
C SER A 80 -0.27 6.78 -15.76
N CYS A 81 0.55 6.55 -14.74
CA CYS A 81 2.00 6.74 -14.80
C CYS A 81 2.76 5.44 -15.15
N ILE A 82 2.05 4.32 -15.24
CA ILE A 82 2.63 3.01 -15.56
C ILE A 82 2.89 2.95 -17.06
N ILE A 83 4.14 2.72 -17.45
CA ILE A 83 4.52 2.42 -18.84
C ILE A 83 4.42 0.93 -19.08
N THR A 84 5.06 0.14 -18.21
CA THR A 84 4.96 -1.32 -18.23
C THR A 84 4.80 -1.87 -16.82
N MET A 85 4.17 -3.03 -16.74
CA MET A 85 4.03 -3.82 -15.52
C MET A 85 4.30 -5.28 -15.88
N GLN A 86 5.08 -5.96 -15.05
CA GLN A 86 5.46 -7.35 -15.24
C GLN A 86 5.35 -8.11 -13.93
N ILE A 87 4.87 -9.35 -13.99
CA ILE A 87 4.93 -10.27 -12.86
C ILE A 87 6.32 -10.90 -12.87
N VAL A 88 7.07 -10.68 -11.79
CA VAL A 88 8.40 -11.26 -11.58
C VAL A 88 8.26 -12.67 -11.02
N GLU A 89 7.40 -12.82 -10.01
CA GLU A 89 7.17 -14.08 -9.31
C GLU A 89 5.75 -14.12 -8.75
N ILE A 90 5.12 -15.30 -8.77
CA ILE A 90 3.90 -15.56 -8.01
C ILE A 90 4.34 -16.08 -6.65
N LEU A 91 4.04 -15.32 -5.61
CA LEU A 91 4.42 -15.65 -4.25
C LEU A 91 3.42 -16.67 -3.67
N PRO A 92 3.88 -17.59 -2.81
CA PRO A 92 3.02 -18.59 -2.19
C PRO A 92 1.99 -17.93 -1.24
N ASP A 93 0.84 -18.60 -1.09
CA ASP A 93 -0.31 -18.10 -0.33
C ASP A 93 -0.14 -18.13 1.19
N ASP A 94 0.98 -18.67 1.71
CA ASP A 94 1.20 -19.01 3.13
C ASP A 94 1.93 -17.93 3.94
N PHE A 95 2.15 -16.74 3.38
CA PHE A 95 2.87 -15.67 4.07
C PHE A 95 1.93 -14.78 4.88
N GLU A 96 2.03 -14.89 6.21
CA GLU A 96 1.38 -14.03 7.19
C GLU A 96 2.06 -12.65 7.23
N TYR A 97 1.29 -11.56 7.08
CA TYR A 97 1.79 -10.24 7.46
C TYR A 97 1.64 -10.12 8.97
N ASP A 98 2.69 -9.72 9.67
CA ASP A 98 2.57 -9.37 11.09
C ASP A 98 1.55 -8.23 11.21
N ASP A 99 0.36 -8.55 11.74
CA ASP A 99 -0.76 -7.63 11.98
C ASP A 99 -0.34 -6.46 12.90
N ASP A 100 0.79 -6.63 13.60
CA ASP A 100 1.47 -5.71 14.51
C ASP A 100 1.77 -4.33 13.90
N TYR A 101 1.82 -4.20 12.57
CA TYR A 101 2.11 -2.92 11.89
C TYR A 101 0.88 -2.03 11.63
N TYR A 102 -0.34 -2.49 11.94
CA TYR A 102 -1.57 -1.73 11.73
C TYR A 102 -2.21 -1.18 13.01
N GLU A 103 -1.61 -1.37 14.19
CA GLU A 103 -2.21 -0.92 15.47
C GLU A 103 -1.71 0.43 16.00
N ASP A 104 -0.79 1.15 15.34
CA ASP A 104 -0.21 2.38 15.92
C ASP A 104 -0.86 3.72 15.47
N ASP A 105 -1.93 3.72 14.67
CA ASP A 105 -2.62 4.96 14.24
C ASP A 105 -3.99 5.20 14.91
N VAL A 106 -4.33 4.48 15.99
CA VAL A 106 -5.46 4.83 16.86
C VAL A 106 -4.96 5.34 18.21
N VAL A 107 -4.33 6.52 18.20
CA VAL A 107 -4.16 7.29 19.43
C VAL A 107 -5.54 7.81 19.85
N GLU A 108 -6.22 7.02 20.68
CA GLU A 108 -7.38 7.43 21.47
C GLU A 108 -7.08 8.75 22.19
N ASN A 109 -7.65 9.84 21.69
CA ASN A 109 -7.67 11.12 22.38
C ASN A 109 -8.80 11.12 23.43
N ASN A 110 -8.71 10.22 24.41
CA ASN A 110 -9.58 10.22 25.60
C ASN A 110 -8.98 11.13 26.69
N ALA A 111 -8.92 12.43 26.42
CA ALA A 111 -8.69 13.43 27.46
C ALA A 111 -10.05 13.87 28.07
N PRO A 112 -10.25 13.79 29.40
CA PRO A 112 -11.46 14.31 30.01
C PRO A 112 -11.52 15.83 29.83
N ILE A 113 -12.65 16.30 29.28
CA ILE A 113 -12.96 17.71 29.05
C ILE A 113 -12.89 18.46 30.39
N GLN A 114 -11.81 19.22 30.63
CA GLN A 114 -11.76 20.22 31.69
C GLN A 114 -12.63 21.41 31.27
N GLN A 115 -13.72 21.64 32.01
CA GLN A 115 -14.56 22.83 31.85
C GLN A 115 -13.72 24.11 32.06
N PRO A 116 -13.81 25.11 31.19
CA PRO A 116 -13.10 26.36 31.40
C PRO A 116 -13.68 27.12 32.60
N ALA A 117 -12.82 27.44 33.57
CA ALA A 117 -13.15 28.20 34.76
C ALA A 117 -13.68 29.60 34.39
N ARG A 118 -14.85 29.95 34.92
CA ARG A 118 -15.43 31.30 34.76
C ARG A 118 -14.54 32.35 35.43
N PRO A 119 -14.28 33.51 34.79
CA PRO A 119 -13.54 34.59 35.43
C PRO A 119 -14.39 35.25 36.52
N ARG A 120 -13.86 35.31 37.75
CA ARG A 120 -14.44 36.07 38.87
C ARG A 120 -14.33 37.56 38.60
N VAL A 121 -15.46 38.23 38.35
CA VAL A 121 -15.55 39.70 38.32
C VAL A 121 -15.47 40.23 39.76
N ARG A 122 -14.42 41.00 40.03
CA ARG A 122 -14.19 41.70 41.29
C ARG A 122 -14.99 43.01 41.31
N ASN A 123 -16.11 43.06 42.01
CA ASN A 123 -16.75 44.34 42.34
C ASN A 123 -16.39 44.78 43.75
N LYS A 124 -15.68 45.92 43.81
CA LYS A 124 -15.53 46.78 44.99
C LYS A 124 -16.75 47.69 45.08
N ARG A 125 -17.48 47.60 46.19
CA ARG A 125 -18.05 48.69 47.02
C ARG A 125 -19.28 48.19 47.76
#